data_AF-A0A8T3L6R2-F1
#
_entry.id   AF-A0A8T3L6R2-F1
#
_cell.length_a   1.000
_cell.length_b   1.000
_cell.length_c   1.000
_cell.angle_alpha   90.00
_cell.angle_beta   90.00
_cell.angle_gamma   90.00
#
_symmetry.space_group_name_H-M   'P 1'
#
loop_
_entity.id
_entity.type
_entity.pdbx_description
1 polymer ?
#
loop_
_entity_poly.entity_id
_entity_poly.type
_entity_poly.pdbx_seq_one_letter_code
_entity_poly.pdbx_strand_id
1 'polypeptide(L)'
;MVGVTQRSGNYSRNVQVVVDSNSVDIIKSPSIFMDLVGILVDSNVIDPRTNNDYEPYDIENKIDFNDVIKHRERIEGFYLYSSMIDKAYETLNESMPTAKETALKSINSRYLDCQGDLLLKHREAYKSCKDAQERNNLKIQLVREFADWIIDSVIEHIIKKCLNSLMAMNYTSEEIECHASFIVYHAFVECKILEKPI
;
A
#
# COMPACT_ATOMS: atom_id res chain seq x y z
N MET A 1 -58.94 -28.59 -16.64
CA MET A 1 -57.54 -28.13 -16.60
C MET A 1 -57.42 -26.93 -17.51
N VAL A 2 -57.06 -25.80 -16.91
CA VAL A 2 -57.00 -24.48 -17.55
C VAL A 2 -55.62 -24.28 -18.16
N GLY A 3 -55.55 -23.78 -19.39
CA GLY A 3 -54.30 -23.40 -20.05
C GLY A 3 -54.59 -22.37 -21.14
N VAL A 4 -54.50 -21.10 -20.75
CA VAL A 4 -54.85 -19.89 -21.51
C VAL A 4 -53.95 -19.71 -22.74
N THR A 5 -54.57 -19.32 -23.85
CA THR A 5 -53.92 -18.85 -25.08
C THR A 5 -53.65 -17.35 -25.02
N GLN A 6 -52.48 -16.85 -25.46
CA GLN A 6 -52.26 -15.55 -26.15
C GLN A 6 -50.77 -15.44 -26.54
N ARG A 7 -50.40 -15.49 -27.84
CA ARG A 7 -50.36 -14.45 -28.90
C ARG A 7 -49.14 -13.50 -28.81
N SER A 8 -48.38 -13.48 -29.92
CA SER A 8 -47.18 -12.70 -30.21
C SER A 8 -47.27 -11.20 -29.95
N GLY A 9 -46.11 -10.64 -29.58
CA GLY A 9 -45.57 -9.43 -30.20
C GLY A 9 -45.69 -8.15 -29.37
N ASN A 10 -44.58 -7.76 -28.74
CA ASN A 10 -43.95 -6.46 -28.99
C ASN A 10 -42.55 -6.44 -28.39
N TYR A 11 -41.61 -5.92 -29.18
CA TYR A 11 -40.18 -5.88 -28.95
C TYR A 11 -39.82 -5.36 -27.54
N SER A 12 -39.39 -6.26 -26.66
CA SER A 12 -38.50 -5.93 -25.55
C SER A 12 -37.21 -6.69 -25.77
N ARG A 13 -36.18 -5.98 -26.23
CA ARG A 13 -34.82 -6.51 -26.19
C ARG A 13 -34.44 -6.66 -24.72
N ASN A 14 -34.32 -7.90 -24.28
CA ASN A 14 -33.57 -8.25 -23.09
C ASN A 14 -32.14 -7.71 -23.27
N VAL A 15 -31.79 -6.67 -22.53
CA VAL A 15 -30.40 -6.38 -22.22
C VAL A 15 -30.30 -6.47 -20.71
N GLN A 16 -30.05 -7.68 -20.21
CA GLN A 16 -29.44 -7.81 -18.90
C GLN A 16 -28.00 -7.32 -19.06
N VAL A 17 -27.77 -6.04 -18.75
CA VAL A 17 -26.42 -5.57 -18.47
C VAL A 17 -26.08 -6.10 -17.07
N VAL A 18 -25.56 -7.32 -17.01
CA VAL A 18 -24.77 -7.75 -15.85
C VAL A 18 -23.39 -7.15 -16.06
N VAL A 19 -23.19 -5.90 -15.60
CA VAL A 19 -21.82 -5.43 -15.37
C VAL A 19 -21.36 -6.12 -14.09
N ASP A 20 -20.62 -7.20 -14.27
CA ASP A 20 -19.93 -7.90 -13.21
C ASP A 20 -18.69 -7.07 -12.84
N SER A 21 -18.91 -5.92 -12.21
CA SER A 21 -17.88 -4.87 -11.97
C SER A 21 -16.66 -5.40 -11.20
N ASN A 22 -16.86 -6.36 -10.31
CA ASN A 22 -15.77 -6.99 -9.56
C ASN A 22 -14.82 -7.80 -10.46
N SER A 23 -15.30 -8.38 -11.56
CA SER A 23 -14.48 -9.21 -12.43
C SER A 23 -13.55 -8.39 -13.33
N VAL A 24 -13.98 -7.20 -13.75
CA VAL A 24 -13.17 -6.28 -14.57
C VAL A 24 -12.05 -5.64 -13.74
N ASP A 25 -12.34 -5.28 -12.49
CA ASP A 25 -11.34 -4.69 -11.58
C ASP A 25 -10.23 -5.70 -11.25
N ILE A 26 -10.58 -6.97 -10.99
CA ILE A 26 -9.60 -8.06 -10.75
C ILE A 26 -8.69 -8.30 -11.98
N ILE A 27 -9.21 -8.12 -13.20
CA ILE A 27 -8.44 -8.35 -14.44
C ILE A 27 -7.42 -7.22 -14.68
N LYS A 28 -7.75 -5.97 -14.32
CA LYS A 28 -6.86 -4.81 -14.51
C LYS A 28 -5.88 -4.60 -13.35
N SER A 29 -6.20 -5.06 -12.15
CA SER A 29 -5.36 -4.86 -10.96
C SER A 29 -3.90 -5.29 -11.15
N PRO A 30 -3.58 -6.45 -11.77
CA PRO A 30 -2.19 -6.83 -12.00
C PRO A 30 -1.39 -5.82 -12.83
N SER A 31 -1.95 -5.30 -13.93
CA SER A 31 -1.26 -4.30 -14.76
C SER A 31 -1.12 -2.96 -14.05
N ILE A 32 -2.12 -2.56 -13.26
CA ILE A 32 -2.03 -1.33 -12.45
C ILE A 32 -0.90 -1.48 -11.42
N PHE A 33 -0.81 -2.61 -10.71
CA PHE A 33 0.30 -2.84 -9.78
C PHE A 33 1.66 -2.83 -10.48
N MET A 34 1.78 -3.45 -11.65
CA MET A 34 3.03 -3.44 -12.43
C MET A 34 3.50 -2.01 -12.72
N ASP A 35 2.61 -1.16 -13.26
CA ASP A 35 2.99 0.20 -13.63
C ASP A 35 3.26 1.07 -12.40
N LEU A 36 2.41 0.97 -11.36
CA LEU A 36 2.57 1.75 -10.13
C LEU A 36 3.85 1.37 -9.39
N VAL A 37 4.17 0.07 -9.29
CA VAL A 37 5.44 -0.37 -8.72
C VAL A 37 6.62 0.06 -9.59
N GLY A 38 6.51 -0.03 -10.91
CA GLY A 38 7.53 0.45 -11.85
C GLY A 38 7.90 1.93 -11.60
N ILE A 39 6.91 2.78 -11.35
CA ILE A 39 7.12 4.19 -10.97
C ILE A 39 7.93 4.33 -9.67
N LEU A 40 7.80 3.40 -8.72
CA LEU A 40 8.55 3.42 -7.48
C LEU A 40 10.00 2.97 -7.64
N VAL A 41 10.28 2.12 -8.64
CA VAL A 41 11.64 1.63 -8.94
C VAL A 41 12.49 2.71 -9.60
N ASP A 42 11.92 3.54 -10.47
CA ASP A 42 12.66 4.60 -11.21
C ASP A 42 13.12 5.79 -10.34
N SER A 43 13.10 5.60 -9.03
CA SER A 43 13.45 6.62 -8.05
C SER A 43 14.89 6.41 -7.65
N ASN A 44 15.77 7.35 -8.00
CA ASN A 44 17.23 7.33 -7.82
C ASN A 44 17.73 7.13 -6.36
N VAL A 45 17.35 6.04 -5.70
CA VAL A 45 17.69 5.75 -4.30
C VAL A 45 18.66 4.58 -4.23
N ILE A 46 19.93 4.83 -4.57
CA ILE A 46 21.02 3.88 -4.36
C ILE A 46 21.55 4.05 -2.92
N ASP A 47 21.41 3.02 -2.10
CA ASP A 47 22.03 2.85 -0.78
C ASP A 47 22.13 1.33 -0.54
N PRO A 48 23.33 0.77 -0.35
CA PRO A 48 23.59 -0.67 -0.27
C PRO A 48 23.24 -1.34 1.08
N ARG A 49 22.45 -0.70 1.95
CA ARG A 49 22.10 -1.28 3.26
C ARG A 49 20.66 -1.79 3.29
N THR A 50 20.48 -3.07 3.03
CA THR A 50 19.24 -3.79 3.33
C THR A 50 19.56 -4.97 4.26
N ASN A 51 19.02 -4.91 5.47
CA ASN A 51 18.96 -6.08 6.34
C ASN A 51 17.54 -6.65 6.16
N ASN A 52 17.42 -7.73 5.39
CA ASN A 52 16.15 -8.39 5.17
C ASN A 52 15.87 -9.34 6.32
N ASP A 53 15.19 -8.83 7.34
CA ASP A 53 14.71 -9.63 8.46
C ASP A 53 13.34 -10.23 8.11
N TYR A 54 13.37 -11.29 7.30
CA TYR A 54 12.21 -11.95 6.69
C TYR A 54 11.59 -13.00 7.62
N GLU A 55 11.45 -12.68 8.90
CA GLU A 55 10.71 -13.57 9.82
C GLU A 55 9.20 -13.31 9.69
N PRO A 56 8.39 -14.36 9.48
CA PRO A 56 6.94 -14.23 9.50
C PRO A 56 6.52 -13.82 10.91
N TYR A 57 6.09 -12.58 11.06
CA TYR A 57 5.47 -12.07 12.29
C TYR A 57 3.97 -11.90 12.05
N ASP A 58 3.21 -12.02 13.11
CA ASP A 58 1.76 -11.88 13.08
C ASP A 58 1.35 -10.43 12.78
N ILE A 59 0.62 -10.23 11.69
CA ILE A 59 0.17 -8.92 11.22
C ILE A 59 -0.72 -8.26 12.27
N GLU A 60 -1.57 -9.03 12.97
CA GLU A 60 -2.45 -8.52 14.02
C GLU A 60 -1.63 -7.95 15.18
N ASN A 61 -0.60 -8.69 15.61
CA ASN A 61 0.34 -8.23 16.63
C ASN A 61 1.06 -6.94 16.24
N LYS A 62 1.39 -6.73 14.95
CA LYS A 62 2.01 -5.46 14.51
C LYS A 62 1.03 -4.31 14.45
N ILE A 63 -0.21 -4.56 14.04
CA ILE A 63 -1.30 -3.56 14.08
C ILE A 63 -1.50 -3.09 15.52
N ASP A 64 -1.60 -4.03 16.47
CA ASP A 64 -1.78 -3.74 17.90
C ASP A 64 -0.55 -3.05 18.50
N PHE A 65 0.65 -3.52 18.19
CA PHE A 65 1.89 -2.90 18.68
C PHE A 65 2.05 -1.45 18.23
N ASN A 66 1.62 -1.13 17.01
CA ASN A 66 1.72 0.21 16.44
C ASN A 66 0.47 1.08 16.70
N ASP A 67 -0.52 0.60 17.47
CA ASP A 67 -1.77 1.31 17.74
C ASP A 67 -2.49 1.77 16.44
N VAL A 68 -2.47 0.94 15.40
CA VAL A 68 -3.14 1.25 14.12
C VAL A 68 -4.66 1.05 14.25
N ILE A 69 -5.44 2.10 13.95
CA ILE A 69 -6.90 2.11 14.10
C ILE A 69 -7.58 2.31 12.76
N LYS A 70 -7.34 3.42 12.07
CA LYS A 70 -8.03 3.79 10.81
C LYS A 70 -7.80 2.74 9.73
N HIS A 71 -6.59 2.23 9.62
CA HIS A 71 -6.20 1.31 8.54
C HIS A 71 -6.36 -0.17 8.87
N ARG A 72 -6.69 -0.54 10.11
CA ARG A 72 -6.76 -1.93 10.59
C ARG A 72 -7.54 -2.85 9.64
N GLU A 73 -8.82 -2.56 9.45
CA GLU A 73 -9.74 -3.38 8.63
C GLU A 73 -9.23 -3.56 7.19
N ARG A 74 -8.58 -2.54 6.63
CA ARG A 74 -8.06 -2.57 5.25
C ARG A 74 -6.77 -3.38 5.16
N ILE A 75 -5.93 -3.34 6.19
CA ILE A 75 -4.71 -4.15 6.27
C ILE A 75 -5.07 -5.63 6.48
N GLU A 76 -6.03 -5.91 7.35
CA GLU A 76 -6.52 -7.27 7.59
C GLU A 76 -7.26 -7.85 6.35
N GLY A 77 -7.97 -7.01 5.59
CA GLY A 77 -8.64 -7.41 4.35
C GLY A 77 -7.75 -7.55 3.11
N PHE A 78 -6.47 -7.15 3.19
CA PHE A 78 -5.58 -6.99 2.02
C PHE A 78 -5.07 -8.32 1.40
N TYR A 79 -5.27 -9.47 2.05
CA TYR A 79 -4.71 -10.77 1.65
C TYR A 79 -4.89 -11.14 0.16
N LEU A 80 -6.06 -10.84 -0.43
CA LEU A 80 -6.34 -11.16 -1.84
C LEU A 80 -5.39 -10.45 -2.82
N TYR A 81 -5.00 -9.21 -2.49
CA TYR A 81 -4.16 -8.37 -3.33
C TYR A 81 -2.66 -8.60 -3.10
N SER A 82 -2.27 -9.16 -1.94
CA SER A 82 -0.86 -9.49 -1.66
C SER A 82 -0.23 -10.33 -2.76
N SER A 83 -0.92 -11.40 -3.18
CA SER A 83 -0.43 -12.28 -4.24
C SER A 83 -0.29 -11.59 -5.60
N MET A 84 -1.10 -10.56 -5.89
CA MET A 84 -1.01 -9.80 -7.15
C MET A 84 0.19 -8.85 -7.12
N ILE A 85 0.44 -8.22 -5.97
CA ILE A 85 1.59 -7.34 -5.77
C ILE A 85 2.89 -8.14 -5.79
N ASP A 86 2.94 -9.30 -5.15
CA ASP A 86 4.12 -10.18 -5.20
C ASP A 86 4.45 -10.60 -6.64
N LYS A 87 3.44 -10.99 -7.43
CA LYS A 87 3.64 -11.28 -8.87
C LYS A 87 4.12 -10.07 -9.66
N ALA A 88 3.63 -8.88 -9.33
CA ALA A 88 4.10 -7.65 -9.98
C ALA A 88 5.59 -7.42 -9.68
N TYR A 89 6.00 -7.62 -8.43
CA TYR A 89 7.41 -7.57 -8.03
C TYR A 89 8.27 -8.63 -8.72
N GLU A 90 7.81 -9.87 -8.80
CA GLU A 90 8.51 -10.96 -9.48
C GLU A 90 8.72 -10.63 -10.96
N THR A 91 7.66 -10.21 -11.65
CA THR A 91 7.70 -9.85 -13.08
C THR A 91 8.63 -8.66 -13.33
N LEU A 92 8.60 -7.63 -12.48
CA LEU A 92 9.53 -6.52 -12.60
C LEU A 92 10.98 -6.96 -12.33
N ASN A 93 11.22 -7.83 -11.35
CA ASN A 93 12.55 -8.35 -11.05
C ASN A 93 13.16 -9.15 -12.21
N GLU A 94 12.35 -9.81 -13.05
CA GLU A 94 12.83 -10.50 -14.26
C GLU A 94 13.50 -9.54 -15.26
N SER A 95 12.99 -8.32 -15.37
CA SER A 95 13.51 -7.29 -16.29
C SER A 95 14.48 -6.31 -15.63
N MET A 96 14.29 -6.03 -14.34
CA MET A 96 15.08 -5.11 -13.53
C MET A 96 15.43 -5.80 -12.20
N PRO A 97 16.61 -6.45 -12.12
CA PRO A 97 17.06 -7.06 -10.88
C PRO A 97 17.03 -6.03 -9.74
N THR A 98 16.45 -6.38 -8.59
CA THR A 98 16.23 -5.51 -7.40
C THR A 98 15.03 -4.55 -7.46
N ALA A 99 14.12 -4.66 -8.44
CA ALA A 99 12.90 -3.87 -8.50
C ALA A 99 12.07 -3.92 -7.20
N LYS A 100 11.81 -5.13 -6.64
CA LYS A 100 11.08 -5.27 -5.36
C LYS A 100 11.74 -4.47 -4.25
N GLU A 101 13.04 -4.69 -4.07
CA GLU A 101 13.83 -4.06 -3.02
C GLU A 101 13.86 -2.54 -3.18
N THR A 102 14.05 -2.05 -4.40
CA THR A 102 14.10 -0.61 -4.73
C THR A 102 12.76 0.07 -4.45
N ALA A 103 11.65 -0.53 -4.87
CA ALA A 103 10.31 0.00 -4.61
C ALA A 103 10.00 0.05 -3.10
N LEU A 104 10.22 -1.07 -2.40
CA LEU A 104 10.03 -1.16 -0.95
C LEU A 104 10.90 -0.16 -0.18
N LYS A 105 12.12 0.07 -0.64
CA LYS A 105 13.02 1.07 -0.08
C LYS A 105 12.58 2.50 -0.37
N SER A 106 12.05 2.79 -1.57
CA SER A 106 11.45 4.10 -1.85
C SER A 106 10.30 4.40 -0.88
N ILE A 107 9.49 3.40 -0.55
CA ILE A 107 8.40 3.53 0.43
C ILE A 107 8.98 3.74 1.84
N ASN A 108 9.98 2.94 2.24
CA ASN A 108 10.63 3.09 3.54
C ASN A 108 11.29 4.45 3.71
N SER A 109 11.91 5.01 2.67
CA SER A 109 12.49 6.36 2.72
C SER A 109 11.44 7.40 3.11
N ARG A 110 10.23 7.31 2.54
CA ARG A 110 9.12 8.20 2.90
C ARG A 110 8.67 8.01 4.34
N TYR A 111 8.65 6.76 4.84
CA TYR A 111 8.38 6.48 6.23
C TYR A 111 9.43 7.11 7.17
N LEU A 112 10.72 7.01 6.84
CA LEU A 112 11.80 7.63 7.60
C LEU A 112 11.69 9.16 7.61
N ASP A 113 11.28 9.78 6.50
CA ASP A 113 10.99 11.21 6.45
C ASP A 113 9.86 11.58 7.43
N CYS A 114 8.78 10.78 7.47
CA CYS A 114 7.67 11.00 8.40
C CYS A 114 8.14 10.90 9.86
N GLN A 115 9.01 9.93 10.19
CA GLN A 115 9.63 9.85 11.52
C GLN A 115 10.46 11.10 11.83
N GLY A 116 11.28 11.54 10.88
CA GLY A 116 12.09 12.76 11.01
C GLY A 116 11.22 13.99 11.26
N ASP A 117 10.12 14.14 10.51
CA ASP A 117 9.16 15.23 10.68
C ASP A 117 8.50 15.22 12.07
N LEU A 118 8.11 14.04 12.58
CA LEU A 118 7.56 13.91 13.92
C LEU A 118 8.57 14.30 15.01
N LEU A 119 9.81 13.84 14.88
CA LEU A 119 10.90 14.21 15.80
C LEU A 119 11.19 15.72 15.74
N LEU A 120 11.17 16.32 14.55
CA LEU A 120 11.37 17.75 14.36
C LEU A 120 10.24 18.56 15.02
N LYS A 121 8.98 18.14 14.85
CA LYS A 121 7.82 18.75 15.52
C LYS A 121 7.93 18.66 17.05
N HIS A 122 8.51 17.57 17.56
CA HIS A 122 8.73 17.33 19.00
C HIS A 122 10.17 17.61 19.44
N ARG A 123 10.85 18.55 18.78
CA ARG A 123 12.27 18.86 18.99
C ARG A 123 12.68 19.10 20.44
N GLU A 124 11.83 19.73 21.25
CA GLU A 124 12.14 20.01 22.65
C GLU A 124 12.14 18.73 23.49
N ALA A 125 11.18 17.83 23.28
CA ALA A 125 11.18 16.50 23.89
C ALA A 125 12.40 15.70 23.44
N TYR A 126 12.72 15.71 22.14
CA TYR A 126 13.90 15.01 21.61
C TYR A 126 15.23 15.52 22.18
N LYS A 127 15.37 16.84 22.38
CA LYS A 127 16.56 17.44 23.00
C LYS A 127 16.67 17.15 24.49
N SER A 128 15.55 16.87 25.16
CA SER A 128 15.54 16.51 26.59
C SER A 128 15.99 15.07 26.86
N CYS A 129 16.01 14.21 25.84
CA CYS A 129 16.49 12.83 25.95
C CYS A 129 17.99 12.78 26.26
N LYS A 130 18.36 12.04 27.31
CA LYS A 130 19.73 11.96 27.83
C LYS A 130 20.64 11.05 27.02
N ASP A 131 20.08 10.02 26.41
CA ASP A 131 20.83 8.98 25.71
C ASP A 131 20.10 8.45 24.48
N ALA A 132 20.72 7.48 23.81
CA ALA A 132 20.17 6.87 22.60
C ALA A 132 18.91 6.02 22.89
N GLN A 133 18.78 5.46 24.09
CA GLN A 133 17.63 4.64 24.46
C GLN A 133 16.40 5.51 24.68
N GLU A 134 16.53 6.63 25.39
CA GLU A 134 15.42 7.59 25.59
C GLU A 134 14.95 8.16 24.24
N ARG A 135 15.88 8.47 23.32
CA ARG A 135 15.52 8.90 21.96
C ARG A 135 14.78 7.82 21.17
N ASN A 136 15.22 6.56 21.28
CA ASN A 136 14.54 5.46 20.61
C ASN A 136 13.15 5.20 21.19
N ASN A 137 12.99 5.29 22.51
CA ASN A 137 11.69 5.16 23.18
C ASN A 137 10.72 6.28 22.73
N LEU A 138 11.19 7.54 22.68
CA LEU A 138 10.40 8.66 22.16
C LEU A 138 9.99 8.44 20.70
N LYS A 139 10.92 7.96 19.86
CA LYS A 139 10.65 7.65 18.45
C LYS A 139 9.54 6.60 18.34
N ILE A 140 9.65 5.48 19.04
CA ILE A 140 8.64 4.41 19.05
C ILE A 140 7.29 4.95 19.53
N GLN A 141 7.28 5.72 20.63
CA GLN A 141 6.05 6.33 21.14
C GLN A 141 5.36 7.21 20.11
N LEU A 142 6.10 8.10 19.45
CA LEU A 142 5.54 8.98 18.42
C LEU A 142 5.07 8.21 17.19
N VAL A 143 5.80 7.17 16.77
CA VAL A 143 5.37 6.32 15.65
C VAL A 143 4.04 5.65 15.96
N ARG A 144 3.87 5.12 17.18
CA ARG A 144 2.61 4.52 17.62
C ARG A 144 1.46 5.53 17.66
N GLU A 145 1.68 6.67 18.31
CA GLU A 145 0.68 7.73 18.46
C GLU A 145 0.20 8.29 17.10
N PHE A 146 1.08 8.35 16.12
CA PHE A 146 0.80 8.90 14.79
C PHE A 146 0.75 7.84 13.68
N ALA A 147 0.54 6.56 14.01
CA ALA A 147 0.66 5.47 13.06
C ALA A 147 -0.26 5.61 11.84
N ASP A 148 -1.54 5.93 12.05
CA ASP A 148 -2.49 6.14 10.95
C ASP A 148 -2.11 7.36 10.09
N TRP A 149 -1.65 8.44 10.71
CA TRP A 149 -1.17 9.62 9.96
C TRP A 149 0.08 9.31 9.12
N ILE A 150 0.99 8.48 9.65
CA ILE A 150 2.16 8.02 8.89
C ILE A 150 1.71 7.22 7.68
N ILE A 151 0.79 6.26 7.86
CA ILE A 151 0.27 5.44 6.74
C ILE A 151 -0.38 6.36 5.69
N ASP A 152 -1.25 7.28 6.09
CA ASP A 152 -1.87 8.26 5.19
C ASP A 152 -0.82 9.08 4.44
N SER A 153 0.21 9.60 5.13
CA SER A 153 1.23 10.43 4.50
C SER A 153 2.09 9.65 3.51
N VAL A 154 2.35 8.37 3.77
CA VAL A 154 3.04 7.50 2.82
C VAL A 154 2.12 7.24 1.62
N ILE A 155 0.86 6.86 1.82
CA ILE A 155 -0.12 6.63 0.74
C ILE A 155 -0.23 7.87 -0.16
N GLU A 156 -0.44 9.05 0.42
CA GLU A 156 -0.52 10.30 -0.33
C GLU A 156 0.74 10.59 -1.15
N HIS A 157 1.92 10.28 -0.62
CA HIS A 157 3.16 10.46 -1.35
C HIS A 157 3.24 9.55 -2.57
N ILE A 158 2.85 8.27 -2.41
CA ILE A 158 2.80 7.32 -3.52
C ILE A 158 1.77 7.78 -4.57
N ILE A 159 0.57 8.18 -4.17
CA ILE A 159 -0.45 8.72 -5.07
C ILE A 159 0.10 9.91 -5.87
N LYS A 160 0.68 10.91 -5.19
CA LYS A 160 1.25 12.10 -5.83
C LYS A 160 2.33 11.72 -6.85
N LYS A 161 3.18 10.75 -6.53
CA LYS A 161 4.23 10.27 -7.41
C LYS A 161 3.66 9.55 -8.64
N CYS A 162 2.62 8.73 -8.46
CA CYS A 162 1.94 8.06 -9.55
C CYS A 162 1.22 9.06 -10.47
N LEU A 163 0.46 10.01 -9.92
CA LEU A 163 -0.23 11.04 -10.69
C LEU A 163 0.70 11.94 -11.52
N ASN A 164 1.96 12.10 -11.08
CA ASN A 164 2.97 12.87 -11.81
C ASN A 164 3.70 12.05 -12.88
N SER A 165 3.43 10.74 -13.01
CA SER A 165 4.09 9.87 -13.97
C SER A 165 3.29 9.68 -15.24
N LEU A 166 3.99 9.64 -16.38
CA LEU A 166 3.39 9.31 -17.67
C LEU A 166 2.85 7.86 -17.72
N MET A 167 3.41 6.96 -16.91
CA MET A 167 2.98 5.54 -16.86
C MET A 167 1.58 5.38 -16.27
N ALA A 168 1.12 6.32 -15.45
CA ALA A 168 -0.18 6.24 -14.79
C ALA A 168 -1.31 6.99 -15.53
N MET A 169 -1.03 7.63 -16.68
CA MET A 169 -2.03 8.48 -17.37
C MET A 169 -3.29 7.75 -17.85
N ASN A 170 -3.24 6.42 -17.96
CA ASN A 170 -4.37 5.61 -18.39
C ASN A 170 -5.28 5.17 -17.23
N TYR A 171 -4.94 5.53 -16.00
CA TYR A 171 -5.67 5.15 -14.80
C TYR A 171 -6.43 6.34 -14.22
N THR A 172 -7.61 6.05 -13.69
CA THR A 172 -8.39 7.01 -12.91
C THR A 172 -7.70 7.31 -11.57
N SER A 173 -8.02 8.45 -10.97
CA SER A 173 -7.56 8.80 -9.62
C SER A 173 -7.91 7.72 -8.60
N GLU A 174 -9.12 7.17 -8.70
CA GLU A 174 -9.67 6.15 -7.82
C GLU A 174 -8.90 4.83 -7.95
N GLU A 175 -8.56 4.42 -9.18
CA GLU A 175 -7.69 3.27 -9.43
C GLU A 175 -6.31 3.48 -8.79
N ILE A 176 -5.71 4.65 -8.96
CA ILE A 176 -4.39 4.97 -8.38
C ILE A 176 -4.46 4.99 -6.85
N GLU A 177 -5.45 5.65 -6.25
CA GLU A 177 -5.63 5.75 -4.80
C GLU A 177 -5.82 4.37 -4.15
N CYS A 178 -6.64 3.52 -4.76
CA CYS A 178 -6.90 2.18 -4.29
C CYS A 178 -5.62 1.32 -4.32
N HIS A 179 -4.93 1.27 -5.46
CA HIS A 179 -3.75 0.43 -5.62
C HIS A 179 -2.53 0.97 -4.85
N ALA A 180 -2.36 2.29 -4.74
CA ALA A 180 -1.33 2.90 -3.89
C ALA A 180 -1.53 2.52 -2.41
N SER A 181 -2.79 2.49 -1.94
CA SER A 181 -3.10 2.03 -0.58
C SER A 181 -2.65 0.57 -0.37
N PHE A 182 -2.94 -0.31 -1.33
CA PHE A 182 -2.56 -1.72 -1.26
C PHE A 182 -1.05 -1.93 -1.32
N ILE A 183 -0.32 -1.16 -2.13
CA ILE A 183 1.15 -1.18 -2.16
C ILE A 183 1.72 -0.78 -0.79
N VAL A 184 1.11 0.20 -0.12
CA VAL A 184 1.51 0.62 1.22
C VAL A 184 1.19 -0.45 2.27
N TYR A 185 0.06 -1.14 2.18
CA TYR A 185 -0.26 -2.26 3.09
C TYR A 185 0.69 -3.45 2.88
N HIS A 186 1.07 -3.74 1.64
CA HIS A 186 2.12 -4.72 1.36
C HIS A 186 3.45 -4.32 2.02
N ALA A 187 3.86 -3.05 1.87
CA ALA A 187 5.06 -2.54 2.52
C ALA A 187 4.98 -2.55 4.05
N PHE A 188 3.78 -2.41 4.64
CA PHE A 188 3.55 -2.62 6.07
C PHE A 188 3.84 -4.07 6.46
N VAL A 189 3.34 -5.05 5.71
CA VAL A 189 3.59 -6.49 5.94
C VAL A 189 5.08 -6.83 5.77
N GLU A 190 5.75 -6.25 4.77
CA GLU A 190 7.20 -6.39 4.51
C GLU A 190 8.10 -5.64 5.52
N CYS A 191 7.55 -5.15 6.63
CA CYS A 191 8.28 -4.39 7.67
C CYS A 191 8.99 -3.14 7.15
N LYS A 192 8.46 -2.49 6.11
CA LYS A 192 9.03 -1.26 5.53
C LYS A 192 8.35 0.01 6.02
N ILE A 193 7.24 -0.11 6.73
CA ILE A 193 6.51 0.99 7.38
C ILE A 193 6.08 0.53 8.77
N LEU A 194 6.20 1.43 9.75
CA LEU A 194 5.92 1.20 11.17
C LEU A 194 6.88 0.19 11.81
N GLU A 195 6.93 0.18 13.14
CA GLU A 195 7.93 -0.59 13.88
C GLU A 195 7.55 -2.09 13.95
N LYS A 196 8.55 -2.97 13.91
CA LYS A 196 8.36 -4.40 14.10
C LYS A 196 8.21 -4.71 15.60
N PRO A 197 7.22 -5.50 16.03
CA PRO A 197 7.15 -5.99 17.41
C PRO A 197 8.40 -6.82 17.74
N ILE A 198 9.01 -6.59 18.90
CA ILE A 198 10.19 -7.32 19.40
C ILE A 198 9.74 -8.32 20.47
#